data_AF-A0A5C8C1L3-F1
#
_entry.id   AF-A0A5C8C1L3-F1
#
_cell.length_a   1.000
_cell.length_b   1.000
_cell.length_c   1.000
_cell.angle_alpha   90.00
_cell.angle_beta   90.00
_cell.angle_gamma   90.00
#
_symmetry.space_group_name_H-M   'P 1'
#
loop_
_entity.id
_entity.type
_entity.pdbx_description
1 polymer ?
#
loop_
_entity_poly.entity_id
_entity_poly.type
_entity_poly.pdbx_seq_one_letter_code
_entity_poly.pdbx_strand_id
1 'polypeptide(L)'
;MHATSQYPLAIDENMVGAYPAWVKSGAGYFYDDVLEYRVWCHPERGAADEHEGQDYYRAFVNFEQAQAFSEQTQGAEPPLVLVRQSYWVNEPETGVFVANRGERLTEWQVAWLERGKRQDGDIEQFFAERGAVFTGYHEVLDATPLMRDFNAQAYGQFPNYLGVIACCCVIEGRLPVRWVSHAGGDWQMYCHVDAHDFSDESTDFEQNIQLTPMAQLLKYDADLQQLYDLAIDKGAYRDSVDTVWQYFDDVDEKI
;
A
#
# COMPACT_ATOMS: atom_id res chain seq x y z
N MET A 1 -13.07 10.53 23.70
CA MET A 1 -12.22 9.76 24.63
C MET A 1 -11.42 8.82 23.75
N HIS A 2 -10.13 9.05 23.56
CA HIS A 2 -9.32 8.12 22.78
C HIS A 2 -9.26 6.81 23.56
N ALA A 3 -9.81 5.74 23.01
CA ALA A 3 -9.72 4.42 23.61
C ALA A 3 -8.24 4.05 23.68
N THR A 4 -7.72 3.87 24.89
CA THR A 4 -6.36 3.38 25.11
C THR A 4 -6.34 1.89 24.75
N SER A 5 -5.56 1.51 23.74
CA SER A 5 -5.29 0.12 23.37
C SER A 5 -3.85 -0.24 23.77
N GLN A 6 -3.62 -1.51 24.12
CA GLN A 6 -2.30 -2.05 24.47
C GLN A 6 -1.30 -1.91 23.32
N TYR A 7 -1.80 -2.00 22.09
CA TYR A 7 -1.02 -1.88 20.86
C TYR A 7 -1.62 -0.78 19.97
N PRO A 8 -0.86 -0.24 18.99
CA PRO A 8 -1.39 0.79 18.11
C PRO A 8 -2.66 0.35 17.38
N LEU A 9 -3.62 1.27 17.21
CA LEU A 9 -4.81 1.01 16.40
C LEU A 9 -4.42 0.85 14.92
N ALA A 10 -5.28 0.19 14.16
CA ALA A 10 -5.28 0.29 12.70
C ALA A 10 -5.24 1.75 12.27
N ILE A 11 -4.38 2.07 11.31
CA ILE A 11 -4.16 3.44 10.82
C ILE A 11 -5.41 4.02 10.13
N ASP A 12 -6.24 3.13 9.57
CA ASP A 12 -7.51 3.48 8.93
C ASP A 12 -8.56 2.40 9.26
N GLU A 13 -9.58 2.77 10.04
CA GLU A 13 -10.64 1.86 10.45
C GLU A 13 -11.53 1.41 9.28
N ASN A 14 -11.64 2.21 8.22
CA ASN A 14 -12.48 1.88 7.06
C ASN A 14 -11.86 0.81 6.17
N MET A 15 -10.55 0.60 6.31
CA MET A 15 -9.78 -0.38 5.54
C MET A 15 -9.69 -1.76 6.19
N VAL A 16 -10.12 -1.87 7.45
CA VAL A 16 -10.11 -3.14 8.18
C VAL A 16 -11.06 -4.14 7.51
N GLY A 17 -10.50 -5.29 7.10
CA GLY A 17 -11.18 -6.36 6.37
C GLY A 17 -11.08 -6.24 4.84
N ALA A 18 -10.48 -5.18 4.30
CA ALA A 18 -10.34 -4.97 2.87
C ALA A 18 -8.96 -5.38 2.31
N TYR A 19 -7.97 -5.66 3.17
CA TYR A 19 -6.65 -6.09 2.73
C TYR A 19 -6.66 -7.56 2.24
N PRO A 20 -5.74 -7.95 1.33
CA PRO A 20 -5.67 -9.33 0.83
C PRO A 20 -5.47 -10.35 1.94
N ALA A 21 -6.18 -11.47 1.88
CA ALA A 21 -5.99 -12.58 2.82
C ALA A 21 -4.56 -13.14 2.74
N TRP A 22 -4.06 -13.32 1.52
CA TRP A 22 -2.75 -13.91 1.24
C TRP A 22 -1.65 -12.86 1.26
N VAL A 23 -0.95 -12.78 2.39
CA VAL A 23 0.25 -11.94 2.56
C VAL A 23 1.42 -12.79 3.04
N LYS A 24 2.64 -12.24 2.98
CA LYS A 24 3.79 -12.91 3.60
C LYS A 24 3.61 -12.92 5.11
N SER A 25 4.10 -13.96 5.77
CA SER A 25 4.17 -14.03 7.23
C SER A 25 5.61 -13.78 7.69
N GLY A 26 5.76 -12.98 8.73
CA GLY A 26 7.04 -12.67 9.35
C GLY A 26 7.96 -11.79 8.51
N ALA A 27 9.26 -11.84 8.84
CA ALA A 27 10.34 -11.02 8.28
C ALA A 27 10.22 -9.49 8.55
N GLY A 28 11.37 -8.82 8.53
CA GLY A 28 11.49 -7.42 8.92
C GLY A 28 11.70 -7.25 10.42
N TYR A 29 12.30 -6.13 10.79
CA TYR A 29 12.62 -5.78 12.18
C TYR A 29 11.81 -4.60 12.70
N PHE A 30 11.20 -3.85 11.78
CA PHE A 30 10.44 -2.63 12.01
C PHE A 30 9.14 -2.68 11.23
N TYR A 31 8.14 -1.91 11.63
CA TYR A 31 6.92 -1.67 10.87
C TYR A 31 6.68 -0.18 10.71
N ASP A 32 5.95 0.20 9.67
CA ASP A 32 5.53 1.57 9.45
C ASP A 32 4.13 1.81 10.00
N ASP A 33 3.16 0.95 9.67
CA ASP A 33 1.78 1.11 10.14
C ASP A 33 1.15 -0.22 10.53
N VAL A 34 0.28 -0.18 11.55
CA VAL A 34 -0.67 -1.25 11.83
C VAL A 34 -1.86 -1.05 10.89
N LEU A 35 -2.22 -2.08 10.15
CA LEU A 35 -3.29 -2.03 9.16
C LEU A 35 -4.57 -2.67 9.68
N GLU A 36 -4.45 -3.84 10.30
CA GLU A 36 -5.56 -4.55 10.94
C GLU A 36 -5.05 -5.67 11.84
N TYR A 37 -5.86 -6.07 12.82
CA TYR A 37 -5.65 -7.28 13.61
C TYR A 37 -6.47 -8.42 13.02
N ARG A 38 -5.85 -9.57 12.77
CA ARG A 38 -6.48 -10.72 12.13
C ARG A 38 -6.60 -11.88 13.11
N VAL A 39 -7.79 -12.46 13.18
CA VAL A 39 -8.04 -13.73 13.88
C VAL A 39 -8.42 -14.78 12.84
N TRP A 40 -7.51 -15.70 12.59
CA TRP A 40 -7.75 -16.84 11.70
C TRP A 40 -8.66 -17.86 12.36
N CYS A 41 -9.63 -18.37 11.61
CA CYS A 41 -10.69 -19.25 12.04
C CYS A 41 -10.69 -20.51 11.18
N HIS A 42 -10.77 -21.65 11.85
CA HIS A 42 -10.58 -22.97 11.26
C HIS A 42 -11.83 -23.83 11.48
N PRO A 43 -12.72 -23.99 10.48
CA PRO A 43 -13.92 -24.81 10.60
C PRO A 43 -13.62 -26.25 11.04
N GLU A 44 -12.49 -26.82 10.59
CA GLU A 44 -12.04 -28.16 10.98
C GLU A 44 -11.65 -28.26 12.46
N ARG A 45 -11.37 -27.13 13.12
CA ARG A 45 -11.12 -27.03 14.57
C ARG A 45 -12.34 -26.58 15.37
N GLY A 46 -13.49 -26.41 14.71
CA GLY A 46 -14.77 -26.09 15.34
C GLY A 46 -15.22 -24.63 15.21
N ALA A 47 -14.57 -23.83 14.37
CA ALA A 47 -15.11 -22.51 14.01
C ALA A 47 -16.37 -22.65 13.15
N ALA A 48 -17.16 -21.57 13.04
CA ALA A 48 -18.32 -21.55 12.14
C ALA A 48 -17.86 -21.74 10.69
N ASP A 49 -18.55 -22.61 9.96
CA ASP A 49 -18.29 -22.85 8.54
C ASP A 49 -18.98 -21.78 7.69
N GLU A 50 -18.28 -20.67 7.48
CA GLU A 50 -18.79 -19.54 6.69
C GLU A 50 -18.32 -19.56 5.24
N HIS A 51 -17.31 -20.39 4.94
CA HIS A 51 -16.60 -20.41 3.67
C HIS A 51 -16.41 -21.85 3.14
N GLU A 52 -17.43 -22.69 3.29
CA GLU A 52 -17.48 -24.06 2.72
C GLU A 52 -16.26 -24.92 3.11
N GLY A 53 -15.91 -24.89 4.39
CA GLY A 53 -14.81 -25.63 5.00
C GLY A 53 -13.44 -24.97 4.85
N GLN A 54 -13.36 -23.78 4.26
CA GLN A 54 -12.11 -23.04 4.13
C GLN A 54 -11.81 -22.20 5.36
N ASP A 55 -10.51 -22.05 5.65
CA ASP A 55 -10.02 -21.09 6.63
C ASP A 55 -10.37 -19.67 6.21
N TYR A 56 -10.73 -18.84 7.18
CA TYR A 56 -11.01 -17.42 6.98
C TYR A 56 -10.44 -16.63 8.14
N TYR A 57 -10.42 -15.31 8.01
CA TYR A 57 -10.06 -14.43 9.11
C TYR A 57 -11.17 -13.42 9.40
N ARG A 58 -11.19 -12.94 10.64
CA ARG A 58 -11.91 -11.75 11.05
C ARG A 58 -10.91 -10.63 11.32
N ALA A 59 -11.19 -9.45 10.80
CA ALA A 59 -10.35 -8.28 10.93
C ALA A 59 -10.90 -7.32 12.00
N PHE A 60 -10.02 -6.69 12.75
CA PHE A 60 -10.36 -5.76 13.83
C PHE A 60 -9.46 -4.53 13.83
N VAL A 61 -10.00 -3.40 14.30
CA VAL A 61 -9.29 -2.12 14.41
C VAL A 61 -8.27 -2.15 15.56
N ASN A 62 -8.54 -2.90 16.62
CA ASN A 62 -7.68 -2.97 17.80
C ASN A 62 -7.46 -4.40 18.29
N PHE A 63 -6.39 -4.55 19.07
CA PHE A 63 -5.98 -5.82 19.64
C PHE A 63 -7.03 -6.40 20.60
N GLU A 64 -7.66 -5.58 21.44
CA GLU A 64 -8.58 -6.05 22.48
C GLU A 64 -9.82 -6.73 21.88
N GLN A 65 -10.36 -6.19 20.78
CA GLN A 65 -11.47 -6.80 20.05
C GLN A 65 -11.07 -8.12 19.41
N ALA A 66 -9.90 -8.16 18.76
CA ALA A 66 -9.37 -9.38 18.17
C ALA A 66 -9.13 -10.47 19.24
N GLN A 67 -8.51 -10.10 20.35
CA GLN A 67 -8.22 -11.00 21.46
C GLN A 67 -9.51 -11.55 22.09
N ALA A 68 -10.47 -10.68 22.39
CA ALA A 68 -11.76 -11.11 22.94
C ALA A 68 -12.52 -12.05 21.99
N PHE A 69 -12.47 -11.79 20.68
CA PHE A 69 -13.07 -12.67 19.68
C PHE A 69 -12.37 -14.03 19.61
N SER A 70 -11.03 -14.05 19.59
CA SER A 70 -10.22 -15.27 19.59
C SER A 70 -10.52 -16.16 20.81
N GLU A 71 -10.60 -15.57 22.01
CA GLU A 71 -10.87 -16.31 23.25
C GLU A 71 -12.28 -16.91 23.33
N GLN A 72 -13.24 -16.31 22.63
CA GLN A 72 -14.65 -16.73 22.65
C GLN A 72 -15.01 -17.65 21.48
N THR A 73 -14.15 -17.76 20.48
CA THR A 73 -14.42 -18.47 19.24
C THR A 73 -13.67 -19.80 19.22
N GLN A 74 -14.39 -20.90 19.30
CA GLN A 74 -13.79 -22.23 19.14
C GLN A 74 -13.15 -22.34 17.75
N GLY A 75 -11.96 -22.92 17.66
CA GLY A 75 -11.23 -23.07 16.40
C GLY A 75 -10.58 -21.78 15.87
N ALA A 76 -10.59 -20.69 16.63
CA ALA A 76 -9.83 -19.48 16.30
C ALA A 76 -8.37 -19.56 16.79
N GLU A 77 -7.47 -18.91 16.05
CA GLU A 77 -6.07 -18.71 16.44
C GLU A 77 -5.89 -17.43 17.28
N PRO A 78 -4.78 -17.29 18.02
CA PRO A 78 -4.42 -16.02 18.63
C PRO A 78 -4.30 -14.90 17.57
N PRO A 79 -4.60 -13.63 17.92
CA PRO A 79 -4.51 -12.54 16.97
C PRO A 79 -3.12 -12.38 16.36
N LEU A 80 -3.09 -12.19 15.04
CA LEU A 80 -1.95 -11.64 14.32
C LEU A 80 -2.22 -10.16 14.01
N VAL A 81 -1.18 -9.44 13.63
CA VAL A 81 -1.29 -8.06 13.15
C VAL A 81 -0.76 -7.96 11.73
N LEU A 82 -1.56 -7.41 10.83
CA LEU A 82 -1.11 -7.00 9.52
C LEU A 82 -0.41 -5.66 9.63
N VAL A 83 0.83 -5.59 9.15
CA VAL A 83 1.61 -4.36 9.14
C VAL A 83 2.08 -3.98 7.74
N ARG A 84 2.21 -2.68 7.51
CA ARG A 84 2.87 -2.10 6.34
C ARG A 84 4.35 -1.89 6.62
N GLN A 85 5.19 -2.16 5.62
CA GLN A 85 6.61 -1.83 5.63
C GLN A 85 6.98 -1.13 4.33
N SER A 86 7.39 0.13 4.41
CA SER A 86 8.00 0.91 3.33
C SER A 86 9.52 0.72 3.26
N TYR A 87 10.11 0.32 4.38
CA TYR A 87 11.52 -0.04 4.50
C TYR A 87 11.63 -1.19 5.48
N TRP A 88 12.47 -2.18 5.17
CA TRP A 88 12.67 -3.31 6.06
C TRP A 88 14.08 -3.88 5.93
N VAL A 89 14.50 -4.56 6.99
CA VAL A 89 15.71 -5.37 6.97
C VAL A 89 15.32 -6.81 6.70
N ASN A 90 15.87 -7.38 5.63
CA ASN A 90 15.79 -8.80 5.37
C ASN A 90 17.03 -9.51 5.94
N GLU A 91 16.85 -10.74 6.41
CA GLU A 91 17.94 -11.61 6.87
C GLU A 91 17.88 -12.92 6.08
N PRO A 92 18.36 -12.93 4.81
CA PRO A 92 18.31 -14.12 3.97
C PRO A 92 19.11 -15.30 4.56
N GLU A 93 20.19 -15.00 5.27
CA GLU A 93 20.99 -15.94 6.02
C GLU A 93 21.27 -15.35 7.40
N THR A 94 21.36 -16.19 8.44
CA THR A 94 21.62 -15.73 9.81
C THR A 94 22.86 -14.84 9.88
N GLY A 95 22.68 -13.60 10.33
CA GLY A 95 23.72 -12.58 10.43
C GLY A 95 24.04 -11.82 9.14
N VAL A 96 23.38 -12.15 8.02
CA VAL A 96 23.48 -11.40 6.75
C VAL A 96 22.26 -10.50 6.64
N PHE A 97 22.47 -9.19 6.72
CA PHE A 97 21.39 -8.20 6.70
C PHE A 97 21.37 -7.43 5.38
N VAL A 98 20.17 -7.27 4.81
CA VAL A 98 19.93 -6.49 3.60
C VAL A 98 18.86 -5.45 3.88
N ALA A 99 19.16 -4.17 3.67
CA ALA A 99 18.20 -3.10 3.81
C ALA A 99 17.43 -2.94 2.50
N ASN A 100 16.12 -3.10 2.55
CA ASN A 100 15.25 -2.98 1.40
C ASN A 100 14.34 -1.76 1.54
N ARG A 101 13.99 -1.19 0.40
CA ARG A 101 12.92 -0.21 0.24
C ARG A 101 11.96 -0.71 -0.82
N GLY A 102 10.68 -0.41 -0.62
CA GLY A 102 9.56 -0.86 -1.43
C GLY A 102 8.33 -0.81 -0.55
N GLU A 103 7.21 -1.37 -0.96
CA GLU A 103 6.06 -1.48 -0.06
C GLU A 103 5.62 -2.92 0.05
N ARG A 104 5.43 -3.41 1.27
CA ARG A 104 4.88 -4.75 1.48
C ARG A 104 3.96 -4.80 2.68
N LEU A 105 3.05 -5.77 2.60
CA LEU A 105 2.20 -6.20 3.70
C LEU A 105 2.78 -7.48 4.30
N THR A 106 2.84 -7.55 5.63
CA THR A 106 3.24 -8.79 6.31
C THR A 106 2.44 -8.99 7.59
N GLU A 107 2.11 -10.25 7.88
CA GLU A 107 1.52 -10.65 9.14
C GLU A 107 2.59 -10.91 10.19
N TRP A 108 2.44 -10.28 11.34
CA TRP A 108 3.32 -10.39 12.49
C TRP A 108 2.58 -10.94 13.71
N GLN A 109 3.37 -11.56 14.59
CA GLN A 109 2.94 -11.78 15.97
C GLN A 109 2.74 -10.41 16.63
N VAL A 110 1.61 -10.22 17.33
CA VAL A 110 1.27 -8.91 17.94
C VAL A 110 2.38 -8.41 18.87
N ALA A 111 3.02 -9.30 19.65
CA ALA A 111 4.12 -8.96 20.54
C ALA A 111 5.33 -8.32 19.82
N TRP A 112 5.49 -8.52 18.50
CA TRP A 112 6.59 -7.89 17.76
C TRP A 112 6.40 -6.39 17.56
N LEU A 113 5.20 -5.85 17.76
CA LEU A 113 4.94 -4.40 17.76
C LEU A 113 5.71 -3.67 18.87
N GLU A 114 6.10 -4.38 19.94
CA GLU A 114 6.92 -3.84 21.04
C GLU A 114 8.31 -3.39 20.60
N ARG A 115 8.78 -3.87 19.43
CA ARG A 115 10.03 -3.39 18.81
C ARG A 115 9.95 -1.93 18.37
N GLY A 116 8.75 -1.37 18.30
CA GLY A 116 8.50 0.02 17.95
C GLY A 116 8.25 0.23 16.47
N LYS A 117 7.50 1.30 16.17
CA LYS A 117 7.27 1.82 14.82
C LYS A 117 8.56 2.43 14.31
N ARG A 118 8.95 2.09 13.08
CA ARG A 118 10.16 2.57 12.41
C ARG A 118 10.23 4.10 12.44
N GLN A 119 11.39 4.62 12.81
CA GLN A 119 11.77 6.02 12.69
C GLN A 119 12.87 6.18 11.63
N ASP A 120 13.10 7.42 11.22
CA ASP A 120 14.23 7.77 10.36
C ASP A 120 15.54 7.47 11.08
N GLY A 121 16.43 6.71 10.44
CA GLY A 121 17.72 6.30 11.01
C GLY A 121 17.72 4.95 11.73
N ASP A 122 16.55 4.36 12.02
CA ASP A 122 16.47 3.09 12.77
C ASP A 122 17.17 1.93 12.06
N ILE A 123 17.07 1.87 10.72
CA ILE A 123 17.69 0.82 9.93
C ILE A 123 19.21 1.00 9.91
N GLU A 124 19.68 2.22 9.72
CA GLU A 124 21.11 2.56 9.77
C GLU A 124 21.69 2.22 11.15
N GLN A 125 20.97 2.55 12.22
CA GLN A 125 21.33 2.21 13.59
C GLN A 125 21.34 0.70 13.82
N PHE A 126 20.33 -0.02 13.30
CA PHE A 126 20.27 -1.48 13.39
C PHE A 126 21.51 -2.17 12.83
N PHE A 127 21.99 -1.70 11.68
CA PHE A 127 23.22 -2.20 11.06
C PHE A 127 24.44 -1.88 11.92
N ALA A 128 24.54 -0.65 12.42
CA ALA A 128 25.65 -0.20 13.27
C ALA A 128 25.75 -1.03 14.57
N GLU A 129 24.63 -1.28 15.24
CA GLU A 129 24.57 -2.06 16.49
C GLU A 129 24.98 -3.53 16.31
N ARG A 130 24.83 -4.07 15.09
CA ARG A 130 25.18 -5.46 14.75
C ARG A 130 26.57 -5.58 14.11
N GLY A 131 27.29 -4.46 13.93
CA GLY A 131 28.56 -4.44 13.22
C GLY A 131 28.44 -4.83 11.74
N ALA A 132 27.23 -4.72 11.17
CA ALA A 132 26.97 -5.00 9.76
C ALA A 132 27.21 -3.74 8.91
N VAL A 133 27.66 -3.93 7.67
CA VAL A 133 27.88 -2.82 6.74
C VAL A 133 26.57 -2.44 6.07
N PHE A 134 26.11 -1.21 6.27
CA PHE A 134 24.98 -0.66 5.53
C PHE A 134 25.43 -0.19 4.15
N THR A 135 24.95 -0.86 3.09
CA THR A 135 25.33 -0.57 1.70
C THR A 135 24.31 0.32 0.97
N GLY A 136 23.33 0.87 1.68
CA GLY A 136 22.18 1.55 1.11
C GLY A 136 20.95 0.64 0.98
N TYR A 137 19.87 1.21 0.47
CA TYR A 137 18.61 0.50 0.26
C TYR A 137 18.57 -0.18 -1.10
N HIS A 138 18.15 -1.44 -1.12
CA HIS A 138 17.80 -2.16 -2.33
C HIS A 138 16.32 -1.93 -2.64
N GLU A 139 16.02 -1.35 -3.81
CA GLU A 139 14.64 -1.20 -4.28
C GLU A 139 14.06 -2.57 -4.64
N VAL A 140 12.89 -2.88 -4.08
CA VAL A 140 12.18 -4.15 -4.28
C VAL A 140 10.82 -3.84 -4.89
N LEU A 141 10.76 -3.90 -6.23
CA LEU A 141 9.58 -3.54 -7.02
C LEU A 141 8.47 -4.61 -6.99
N ASP A 142 8.78 -5.85 -6.59
CA ASP A 142 7.85 -6.98 -6.46
C ASP A 142 7.38 -7.21 -5.01
N ALA A 143 7.80 -6.35 -4.08
CA ALA A 143 7.24 -6.30 -2.74
C ALA A 143 5.73 -6.04 -2.87
N THR A 144 4.89 -6.87 -2.23
CA THR A 144 3.44 -6.97 -2.42
C THR A 144 2.88 -5.61 -2.84
N PRO A 145 2.68 -5.38 -4.15
CA PRO A 145 2.23 -4.09 -4.62
C PRO A 145 0.93 -3.86 -3.90
N LEU A 146 0.79 -2.75 -3.18
CA LEU A 146 -0.53 -2.33 -2.77
C LEU A 146 -1.32 -2.20 -4.08
N MET A 147 -2.22 -3.18 -4.18
CA MET A 147 -3.01 -3.69 -5.28
C MET A 147 -3.10 -2.78 -6.52
N ARG A 148 -2.89 -3.39 -7.69
CA ARG A 148 -3.51 -2.96 -8.97
C ARG A 148 -5.04 -2.80 -8.83
N ASP A 149 -5.63 -3.40 -7.79
CA ASP A 149 -7.04 -3.28 -7.42
C ASP A 149 -7.22 -2.26 -6.27
N PHE A 150 -7.02 -0.98 -6.55
CA PHE A 150 -7.43 0.10 -5.65
C PHE A 150 -8.97 0.18 -5.61
N ASN A 151 -9.58 0.00 -4.43
CA ASN A 151 -11.02 0.16 -4.24
C ASN A 151 -11.35 1.56 -3.70
N ALA A 152 -11.73 2.47 -4.59
CA ALA A 152 -12.14 3.83 -4.25
C ALA A 152 -13.16 3.93 -3.09
N GLN A 153 -14.13 3.02 -3.04
CA GLN A 153 -15.19 3.05 -2.02
C GLN A 153 -14.67 2.72 -0.61
N ALA A 154 -13.57 1.96 -0.52
CA ALA A 154 -12.97 1.60 0.76
C ALA A 154 -12.08 2.71 1.33
N TYR A 155 -11.36 3.44 0.47
CA TYR A 155 -10.38 4.44 0.89
C TYR A 155 -10.93 5.86 1.03
N GLY A 156 -11.97 6.24 0.26
CA GLY A 156 -12.55 7.60 0.31
C GLY A 156 -11.64 8.74 -0.17
N GLN A 157 -10.40 8.42 -0.53
CA GLN A 157 -9.37 9.28 -1.12
C GLN A 157 -8.27 8.38 -1.70
N PHE A 158 -7.38 8.92 -2.52
CA PHE A 158 -6.19 8.18 -2.90
C PHE A 158 -5.28 7.95 -1.69
N PRO A 159 -4.83 6.72 -1.46
CA PRO A 159 -3.77 6.44 -0.51
C PRO A 159 -2.48 7.09 -0.97
N ASN A 160 -1.74 7.68 -0.04
CA ASN A 160 -0.43 8.27 -0.28
C ASN A 160 0.56 7.32 -0.99
N TYR A 161 0.37 6.02 -0.81
CA TYR A 161 1.24 4.98 -1.35
C TYR A 161 0.81 4.43 -2.71
N LEU A 162 -0.38 4.79 -3.22
CA LEU A 162 -0.89 4.24 -4.48
C LEU A 162 0.13 4.45 -5.61
N GLY A 163 0.48 3.37 -6.32
CA GLY A 163 1.39 3.43 -7.45
C GLY A 163 0.72 4.09 -8.65
N VAL A 164 1.35 5.12 -9.20
CA VAL A 164 0.86 5.88 -10.35
C VAL A 164 1.97 5.96 -11.40
N ILE A 165 1.63 5.63 -12.65
CA ILE A 165 2.48 5.84 -13.82
C ILE A 165 2.40 7.32 -14.17
N ALA A 166 3.51 8.05 -14.08
CA ALA A 166 3.52 9.49 -14.25
C ALA A 166 4.73 9.98 -15.04
N CYS A 167 4.60 11.13 -15.68
CA CYS A 167 5.73 11.72 -16.39
C CYS A 167 6.68 12.48 -15.45
N CYS A 168 7.97 12.52 -15.77
CA CYS A 168 9.00 13.21 -14.99
C CYS A 168 8.65 14.69 -14.73
N CYS A 169 7.96 15.33 -15.68
CA CYS A 169 7.51 16.72 -15.55
C CYS A 169 6.63 16.95 -14.32
N VAL A 170 5.71 16.03 -14.01
CA VAL A 170 4.80 16.14 -12.86
C VAL A 170 5.44 15.60 -11.60
N ILE A 171 6.25 14.53 -11.70
CA ILE A 171 6.98 13.94 -10.57
C ILE A 171 7.93 14.97 -9.96
N GLU A 172 8.60 15.76 -10.79
CA GLU A 172 9.54 16.81 -10.34
C GLU A 172 8.83 18.13 -9.99
N GLY A 173 7.50 18.22 -10.15
CA GLY A 173 6.73 19.44 -9.90
C GLY A 173 7.03 20.57 -10.89
N ARG A 174 7.59 20.27 -12.07
CA ARG A 174 7.87 21.27 -13.11
C ARG A 174 6.61 21.72 -13.85
N LEU A 175 5.68 20.80 -14.06
CA LEU A 175 4.38 21.04 -14.69
C LEU A 175 3.29 20.37 -13.85
N PRO A 176 2.05 20.91 -13.86
CA PRO A 176 0.94 20.30 -13.15
C PRO A 176 0.43 19.05 -13.87
N VAL A 177 -0.22 18.15 -13.14
CA VAL A 177 -1.03 17.08 -13.73
C VAL A 177 -2.25 17.69 -14.40
N ARG A 178 -2.45 17.36 -15.67
CA ARG A 178 -3.61 17.82 -16.47
C ARG A 178 -4.35 16.71 -17.18
N TRP A 179 -3.79 15.50 -17.16
CA TRP A 179 -4.38 14.31 -17.74
C TRP A 179 -4.26 13.16 -16.75
N VAL A 180 -5.39 12.52 -16.45
CA VAL A 180 -5.49 11.35 -15.59
C VAL A 180 -6.24 10.27 -16.34
N SER A 181 -5.71 9.05 -16.28
CA SER A 181 -6.29 7.86 -16.89
C SER A 181 -6.29 6.72 -15.86
N HIS A 182 -7.38 5.95 -15.86
CA HIS A 182 -7.50 4.70 -15.10
C HIS A 182 -7.72 3.53 -16.06
N ALA A 183 -6.98 3.52 -17.18
CA ALA A 183 -7.08 2.50 -18.21
C ALA A 183 -6.51 1.16 -17.73
N GLY A 184 -7.26 0.07 -17.93
CA GLY A 184 -6.82 -1.28 -17.60
C GLY A 184 -6.59 -1.53 -16.10
N GLY A 185 -7.06 -0.62 -15.24
CA GLY A 185 -6.86 -0.67 -13.78
C GLY A 185 -5.57 0.00 -13.29
N ASP A 186 -4.71 0.47 -14.18
CA ASP A 186 -3.49 1.21 -13.81
C ASP A 186 -3.76 2.72 -13.79
N TRP A 187 -3.31 3.40 -12.75
CA TRP A 187 -3.41 4.87 -12.64
C TRP A 187 -2.28 5.53 -13.39
N GLN A 188 -2.65 6.46 -14.28
CA GLN A 188 -1.74 7.16 -15.18
C GLN A 188 -1.97 8.67 -15.07
N MET A 189 -0.94 9.47 -14.82
CA MET A 189 -1.06 10.91 -14.56
C MET A 189 0.05 11.70 -15.25
N TYR A 190 -0.32 12.54 -16.21
CA TYR A 190 0.62 13.25 -17.08
C TYR A 190 0.42 14.76 -17.05
N CYS A 191 1.46 15.50 -17.46
CA CYS A 191 1.39 16.95 -17.62
C CYS A 191 0.49 17.36 -18.79
N HIS A 192 0.35 16.49 -19.80
CA HIS A 192 -0.67 16.44 -20.86
C HIS A 192 -0.38 15.21 -21.73
N VAL A 193 -1.38 14.64 -22.41
CA VAL A 193 -1.15 13.52 -23.36
C VAL A 193 -0.33 13.98 -24.57
N ASP A 194 -0.68 15.11 -25.18
CA ASP A 194 0.05 15.69 -26.33
C ASP A 194 1.50 16.12 -26.04
N ALA A 195 1.92 16.14 -24.78
CA ALA A 195 3.29 16.49 -24.40
C ALA A 195 4.25 15.30 -24.49
N HIS A 196 3.72 14.09 -24.69
CA HIS A 196 4.43 12.83 -24.66
C HIS A 196 4.13 11.99 -25.89
N ASP A 197 5.11 11.22 -26.34
CA ASP A 197 4.96 10.30 -27.47
C ASP A 197 4.88 8.87 -26.94
N PHE A 198 3.67 8.30 -26.99
CA PHE A 198 3.36 6.96 -26.51
C PHE A 198 3.38 5.89 -27.62
N SER A 199 3.90 6.22 -28.80
CA SER A 199 4.04 5.24 -29.89
C SER A 199 5.13 4.20 -29.58
N ASP A 200 4.99 2.99 -30.12
CA ASP A 200 5.93 1.88 -29.91
C ASP A 200 7.39 2.18 -30.31
N GLU A 201 7.59 3.17 -31.20
CA GLU A 201 8.92 3.57 -31.68
C GLU A 201 9.54 4.71 -30.83
N SER A 202 8.79 5.24 -29.87
CA SER A 202 9.21 6.34 -29.00
C SER A 202 10.07 5.86 -27.84
N THR A 203 11.15 6.59 -27.55
CA THR A 203 11.92 6.40 -26.31
C THR A 203 11.37 7.20 -25.14
N ASP A 204 10.31 8.00 -25.34
CA ASP A 204 9.76 8.89 -24.33
C ASP A 204 9.18 8.10 -23.14
N PHE A 205 8.59 6.94 -23.42
CA PHE A 205 8.12 6.02 -22.38
C PHE A 205 9.27 5.58 -21.46
N GLU A 206 10.41 5.18 -22.02
CA GLU A 206 11.57 4.72 -21.24
C GLU A 206 12.28 5.84 -20.49
N GLN A 207 12.27 7.06 -21.04
CA GLN A 207 13.06 8.18 -20.51
C GLN A 207 12.29 9.10 -19.58
N ASN A 208 10.98 9.27 -19.83
CA ASN A 208 10.18 10.32 -19.20
C ASN A 208 8.96 9.80 -18.45
N ILE A 209 8.63 8.51 -18.53
CA ILE A 209 7.52 7.90 -17.79
C ILE A 209 8.08 6.99 -16.69
N GLN A 210 7.59 7.17 -15.46
CA GLN A 210 8.09 6.44 -14.28
C GLN A 210 6.92 6.09 -13.34
N LEU A 211 7.09 5.01 -12.58
CA LEU A 211 6.20 4.68 -11.47
C LEU A 211 6.55 5.52 -10.25
N THR A 212 5.56 6.19 -9.65
CA THR A 212 5.73 7.04 -8.47
C THR A 212 4.58 6.82 -7.47
N PRO A 213 4.80 7.01 -6.16
CA PRO A 213 3.70 7.00 -5.20
C PRO A 213 2.83 8.25 -5.33
N MET A 214 1.52 8.11 -5.15
CA MET A 214 0.54 9.20 -5.28
C MET A 214 0.86 10.40 -4.36
N ALA A 215 1.46 10.17 -3.20
CA ALA A 215 1.94 11.24 -2.30
C ALA A 215 2.88 12.23 -3.00
N GLN A 216 3.69 11.77 -3.96
CA GLN A 216 4.60 12.64 -4.70
C GLN A 216 3.83 13.66 -5.55
N LEU A 217 2.73 13.26 -6.16
CA LEU A 217 1.88 14.13 -6.97
C LEU A 217 1.02 15.04 -6.10
N LEU A 218 0.43 14.48 -5.03
CA LEU A 218 -0.39 15.22 -4.06
C LEU A 218 0.35 16.35 -3.35
N LYS A 219 1.69 16.27 -3.24
CA LYS A 219 2.53 17.36 -2.74
C LYS A 219 2.38 18.65 -3.55
N TYR A 220 2.18 18.53 -4.86
CA TYR A 220 2.07 19.67 -5.77
C TYR A 220 0.62 20.01 -6.10
N ASP A 221 -0.29 19.05 -5.94
CA ASP A 221 -1.66 19.18 -6.39
C ASP A 221 -2.62 18.30 -5.57
N ALA A 222 -3.19 18.89 -4.51
CA ALA A 222 -4.13 18.21 -3.64
C ALA A 222 -5.48 17.92 -4.32
N ASP A 223 -5.81 18.63 -5.40
CA ASP A 223 -7.09 18.46 -6.11
C ASP A 223 -7.18 17.14 -6.88
N LEU A 224 -6.06 16.43 -7.05
CA LEU A 224 -6.10 15.06 -7.56
C LEU A 224 -6.92 14.15 -6.64
N GLN A 225 -7.07 14.47 -5.35
CA GLN A 225 -7.95 13.69 -4.48
C GLN A 225 -9.41 13.70 -4.90
N GLN A 226 -9.84 14.64 -5.75
CA GLN A 226 -11.20 14.64 -6.28
C GLN A 226 -11.46 13.51 -7.30
N LEU A 227 -10.39 12.84 -7.78
CA LEU A 227 -10.46 11.78 -8.78
C LEU A 227 -10.32 10.37 -8.21
N TYR A 228 -10.30 10.23 -6.88
CA TYR A 228 -10.09 8.93 -6.23
C TYR A 228 -11.15 7.89 -6.58
N ASP A 229 -12.33 8.28 -7.05
CA ASP A 229 -13.42 7.38 -7.43
C ASP A 229 -13.61 7.26 -8.95
N LEU A 230 -12.63 7.73 -9.73
CA LEU A 230 -12.62 7.57 -11.18
C LEU A 230 -12.68 6.07 -11.52
N ALA A 231 -13.75 5.67 -12.21
CA ALA A 231 -13.97 4.28 -12.57
C ALA A 231 -12.88 3.76 -13.53
N ILE A 232 -12.69 2.44 -13.55
CA ILE A 232 -11.80 1.76 -14.51
C ILE A 232 -12.25 2.13 -15.94
N ASP A 233 -11.27 2.32 -16.81
CA ASP A 233 -11.45 2.73 -18.22
C ASP A 233 -12.16 4.09 -18.37
N LYS A 234 -11.97 4.97 -17.39
CA LYS A 234 -12.31 6.40 -17.47
C LYS A 234 -11.06 7.24 -17.30
N GLY A 235 -11.14 8.44 -17.83
CA GLY A 235 -10.12 9.46 -17.64
C GLY A 235 -10.71 10.81 -17.28
N ALA A 236 -9.84 11.72 -16.85
CA ALA A 236 -10.16 13.10 -16.60
C ALA A 236 -9.04 14.02 -17.11
N TYR A 237 -9.40 15.17 -17.68
CA TYR A 237 -8.44 16.20 -18.08
C TYR A 237 -8.88 17.59 -17.63
N ARG A 238 -7.93 18.53 -17.59
CA ARG A 238 -8.19 19.94 -17.32
C ARG A 238 -7.14 20.82 -17.98
N ASP A 239 -7.50 22.06 -18.34
CA ASP A 239 -6.58 22.96 -19.04
C ASP A 239 -5.49 23.52 -18.11
N SER A 240 -5.87 23.79 -16.86
CA SER A 240 -4.99 24.25 -15.78
C SER A 240 -5.47 23.77 -14.41
N VAL A 241 -4.65 23.95 -13.37
CA VAL A 241 -4.98 23.55 -11.99
C VAL A 241 -6.22 24.26 -11.43
N ASP A 242 -6.53 25.46 -11.92
CA ASP A 242 -7.70 26.24 -11.46
C ASP A 242 -9.01 25.87 -12.19
N THR A 243 -8.93 24.94 -13.15
CA THR A 243 -10.09 24.52 -13.95
C THR A 243 -10.67 23.21 -13.45
N VAL A 244 -11.99 23.06 -13.61
CA VAL A 244 -12.69 21.82 -13.26
C VAL A 244 -12.28 20.68 -14.18
N TRP A 245 -12.22 19.48 -13.61
CA TRP A 245 -11.99 18.25 -14.36
C TRP A 245 -13.12 17.98 -15.36
N GLN A 246 -12.72 17.60 -16.57
CA GLN A 246 -13.60 17.12 -17.63
C GLN A 246 -13.34 15.63 -17.81
N TYR A 247 -14.40 14.83 -17.81
CA TYR A 247 -14.29 13.36 -17.83
C TYR A 247 -14.46 12.82 -19.25
N PHE A 248 -13.74 11.74 -19.54
CA PHE A 248 -13.83 11.03 -20.82
C PHE A 248 -13.80 9.52 -20.61
N ASP A 249 -14.24 8.80 -21.64
CA ASP A 249 -14.16 7.35 -21.69
C ASP A 249 -12.77 6.96 -22.20
N ASP A 250 -12.07 6.14 -21.42
CA ASP A 250 -10.71 5.70 -21.70
C ASP A 250 -10.69 4.18 -21.85
N VAL A 251 -11.62 3.70 -22.68
CA VAL A 251 -11.66 2.30 -23.09
C VAL A 251 -10.60 2.13 -24.16
N ASP A 252 -9.67 1.21 -23.91
CA ASP A 252 -8.89 0.60 -24.97
C ASP A 252 -9.90 0.00 -25.97
N GLU A 253 -10.18 0.72 -27.07
CA GLU A 253 -10.84 0.11 -28.22
C GLU A 253 -9.95 -1.05 -28.63
N LYS A 254 -10.42 -2.28 -28.36
CA LYS A 254 -9.76 -3.50 -28.85
C LYS A 254 -9.57 -3.38 -30.36
N ILE A 255 -8.35 -3.07 -30.77
CA ILE A 255 -7.85 -3.27 -32.14
C ILE A 255 -7.48 -4.75 -32.29
#